data_AF-A0A9W6FVE9-F1
#
_entry.id   AF-A0A9W6FVE9-F1
#
_cell.length_a   1.000
_cell.length_b   1.000
_cell.length_c   1.000
_cell.angle_alpha   90.00
_cell.angle_beta   90.00
_cell.angle_gamma   90.00
#
_symmetry.space_group_name_H-M   'P 1'
#
loop_
_entity.id
_entity.type
_entity.pdbx_description
1 polymer ?
#
loop_
_entity_poly.entity_id
_entity_poly.type
_entity_poly.pdbx_seq_one_letter_code
_entity_poly.pdbx_strand_id
1 'polypeptide(L)' 'MVDPELTVSVPKNQTAYGVCDLLTHVTEAYFNGVDGTPIQDRFAESVILTAIEWGPKAIADGNDLEARTQVQWASSGN' A
#
# COMPACT_ATOMS: atom_id res chain seq x y z
N MET A 1 5.74 1.05 -13.20
CA MET A 1 4.76 -0.03 -13.00
C MET A 1 5.57 -1.32 -12.86
N VAL A 2 5.63 -1.89 -11.66
CA VAL A 2 6.31 -3.17 -11.40
C VAL A 2 5.37 -4.29 -11.82
N ASP A 3 5.89 -5.45 -12.20
CA ASP A 3 5.07 -6.62 -12.51
C ASP A 3 4.69 -7.33 -11.19
N PRO A 4 3.40 -7.52 -10.86
CA PRO A 4 2.98 -8.25 -9.66
C PRO A 4 3.57 -9.67 -9.60
N GLU A 5 3.85 -10.30 -10.73
CA GLU A 5 4.49 -11.62 -10.79
C GLU A 5 5.94 -11.60 -10.27
N LEU A 6 6.62 -10.45 -10.29
CA LEU A 6 7.94 -10.34 -9.66
C LEU A 6 7.85 -10.31 -8.13
N THR A 7 6.70 -9.91 -7.60
CA THR A 7 6.49 -9.76 -6.17
C THR A 7 6.11 -11.07 -5.47
N VAL A 8 5.60 -12.10 -6.19
CA VAL A 8 5.26 -13.39 -5.58
C VAL A 8 6.44 -14.11 -4.91
N SER A 9 7.67 -13.83 -5.36
CA SER A 9 8.90 -14.35 -4.75
C SER A 9 9.29 -13.66 -3.43
N VAL A 10 8.65 -12.52 -3.09
CA VAL A 10 8.98 -11.74 -1.90
C VAL A 10 8.52 -12.48 -0.64
N PRO A 11 9.41 -12.69 0.35
CA PRO A 11 9.05 -13.33 1.62
C PRO A 11 7.96 -12.57 2.37
N LYS A 12 7.11 -13.31 3.08
CA LYS A 12 6.02 -12.79 3.91
C LYS A 12 6.42 -11.61 4.80
N ASN A 13 7.57 -11.71 5.47
CA ASN A 13 8.05 -10.64 6.36
C ASN A 13 8.40 -9.36 5.59
N GLN A 14 9.00 -9.49 4.40
CA GLN A 14 9.31 -8.33 3.57
C GLN A 14 8.04 -7.71 2.99
N THR A 15 7.04 -8.51 2.61
CA THR A 15 5.72 -7.99 2.22
C THR A 15 5.06 -7.23 3.37
N ALA A 16 5.15 -7.74 4.61
CA ALA A 16 4.66 -7.03 5.78
C ALA A 16 5.40 -5.70 6.02
N TYR A 17 6.73 -5.69 5.91
CA TYR A 17 7.50 -4.45 6.03
C TYR A 17 7.13 -3.43 4.95
N GLY A 18 6.94 -3.86 3.70
CA GLY A 18 6.51 -2.97 2.61
C GLY A 18 5.12 -2.37 2.83
N VAL A 19 4.16 -3.17 3.34
CA VAL A 19 2.83 -2.65 3.70
C VAL A 19 2.91 -1.65 4.86
N CYS A 20 3.74 -1.92 5.87
CA CYS A 20 3.95 -0.98 6.98
C CYS A 20 4.63 0.32 6.53
N ASP A 21 5.62 0.23 5.64
CA ASP A 21 6.34 1.37 5.08
C ASP A 21 5.40 2.27 4.25
N LEU A 22 4.58 1.65 3.39
CA LEU A 22 3.52 2.32 2.66
C LEU A 22 2.57 3.11 3.59
N LEU A 23 2.08 2.47 4.64
CA LEU A 23 1.19 3.10 5.62
C LEU A 23 1.88 4.23 6.37
N THR A 24 3.15 4.07 6.72
CA THR A 24 3.92 5.11 7.42
C THR A 24 4.06 6.34 6.52
N HIS A 25 4.51 6.17 5.28
CA HIS A 25 4.70 7.29 4.36
C HIS A 25 3.40 8.03 4.01
N VAL A 26 2.31 7.31 3.75
CA VAL A 26 1.03 7.96 3.41
C VAL A 26 0.45 8.72 4.61
N THR A 27 0.64 8.21 5.83
CA THR A 27 0.18 8.90 7.04
C THR A 27 1.03 10.12 7.36
N GLU A 28 2.34 10.09 7.13
CA GLU A 28 3.19 11.29 7.20
C GLU A 28 2.72 12.38 6.22
N ALA A 29 2.39 11.99 4.99
CA ALA A 29 1.88 12.91 3.98
C ALA A 29 0.49 13.46 4.33
N TYR A 30 -0.38 12.65 4.94
CA TYR A 30 -1.71 13.04 5.37
C TYR A 30 -1.70 13.98 6.58
N PHE A 31 -0.84 13.71 7.57
CA PHE A 31 -0.71 14.51 8.78
C PHE A 31 0.37 15.60 8.68
N ASN A 32 0.54 16.18 7.49
CA ASN A 32 1.59 17.17 7.22
C ASN A 32 1.29 18.59 7.77
N GLY A 33 0.08 18.81 8.31
CA GLY A 33 -0.35 20.10 8.90
C GLY A 33 -0.69 21.20 7.88
N VAL A 34 -0.79 20.86 6.60
CA VAL A 34 -1.22 21.77 5.52
C VAL A 34 -2.72 21.63 5.32
N ASP A 35 -3.45 22.72 5.54
CA ASP A 35 -4.88 22.77 5.30
C ASP A 35 -5.21 23.08 3.83
N GLY A 36 -6.40 22.69 3.38
CA GLY A 36 -6.92 23.05 2.05
C GLY A 36 -6.46 22.13 0.92
N THR A 37 -6.09 20.88 1.24
CA THR A 37 -5.59 19.87 0.30
C THR A 37 -6.55 18.68 0.08
N PRO A 38 -7.87 18.89 -0.13
CA PRO A 38 -8.86 17.81 -0.10
C PRO A 38 -8.65 16.72 -1.15
N ILE A 39 -7.96 17.02 -2.26
CA ILE A 39 -7.62 16.00 -3.27
C ILE A 39 -6.53 15.07 -2.71
N GLN A 40 -5.49 15.65 -2.13
CA GLN A 40 -4.36 14.91 -1.59
C GLN A 40 -4.79 14.04 -0.39
N ASP A 41 -5.64 14.60 0.47
CA ASP A 41 -6.22 13.91 1.63
C ASP A 41 -7.03 12.68 1.18
N ARG A 42 -7.87 12.83 0.15
CA ARG A 42 -8.67 11.72 -0.39
C ARG A 42 -7.81 10.65 -1.07
N PHE A 43 -6.73 11.05 -1.76
CA PHE A 43 -5.76 10.10 -2.30
C PHE A 43 -5.11 9.30 -1.17
N ALA A 44 -4.61 9.97 -0.14
CA ALA A 44 -4.03 9.32 1.02
C ALA A 44 -5.01 8.36 1.72
N GLU A 45 -6.26 8.79 1.94
CA GLU A 45 -7.31 7.95 2.51
C GLU A 45 -7.56 6.68 1.68
N SER A 46 -7.64 6.83 0.35
CA SER A 46 -7.84 5.68 -0.55
C SER A 46 -6.68 4.68 -0.50
N VAL A 47 -5.43 5.17 -0.40
CA VAL A 47 -4.23 4.34 -0.27
C VAL A 47 -4.25 3.61 1.08
N ILE A 48 -4.57 4.31 2.17
CA ILE A 48 -4.67 3.73 3.53
C ILE A 48 -5.71 2.61 3.56
N LEU A 49 -6.91 2.87 3.06
CA LEU A 49 -7.99 1.87 3.04
C LEU A 49 -7.61 0.65 2.21
N THR A 50 -7.01 0.85 1.03
CA THR A 50 -6.56 -0.24 0.16
C THR A 50 -5.46 -1.07 0.84
N ALA A 51 -4.49 -0.42 1.48
CA ALA A 51 -3.39 -1.11 2.17
C ALA A 51 -3.90 -1.94 3.37
N ILE A 52 -4.86 -1.43 4.13
CA ILE A 52 -5.47 -2.15 5.27
C ILE A 52 -6.31 -3.35 4.79
N GLU A 53 -7.01 -3.23 3.67
CA GLU A 53 -7.84 -4.31 3.13
C GLU A 53 -7.01 -5.42 2.48
N TRP A 54 -6.03 -5.06 1.66
CA TRP A 54 -5.31 -6.01 0.79
C TRP A 54 -3.94 -6.41 1.32
N GLY A 55 -3.31 -5.57 2.14
CA GLY A 55 -2.02 -5.86 2.77
C GLY A 55 -2.03 -7.17 3.57
N PRO A 56 -2.98 -7.38 4.51
CA PRO A 56 -3.07 -8.63 5.26
C PRO A 56 -3.30 -9.86 4.39
N LYS A 57 -4.05 -9.72 3.28
CA LYS A 57 -4.30 -10.81 2.32
C LYS A 57 -3.01 -11.21 1.61
N ALA A 58 -2.25 -10.22 1.09
CA ALA A 58 -0.95 -10.45 0.45
C ALA A 58 0.13 -11.01 1.40
N ILE A 59 0.04 -10.67 2.69
CA ILE A 59 0.91 -11.22 3.75
C ILE A 59 0.49 -12.66 4.11
N ALA A 60 -0.81 -12.95 4.14
CA ALA A 60 -1.33 -14.27 4.47
C ALA A 60 -1.02 -15.28 3.36
N ASP A 61 -1.26 -14.90 2.11
CA ASP A 61 -0.96 -15.68 0.91
C ASP A 61 -0.16 -14.84 -0.09
N GLY A 62 1.15 -15.10 -0.14
CA GLY A 62 2.05 -14.45 -1.08
C GLY A 62 1.87 -14.87 -2.54
N ASN A 63 0.96 -15.79 -2.86
CA ASN A 63 0.62 -16.14 -4.24
C ASN A 63 -0.70 -15.51 -4.70
N ASP A 64 -1.39 -14.78 -3.83
CA ASP A 64 -2.60 -14.03 -4.18
C ASP A 64 -2.22 -12.83 -5.07
N LEU A 65 -2.24 -13.06 -6.38
CA LEU A 65 -1.90 -12.07 -7.40
C LEU A 65 -2.81 -10.84 -7.33
N GLU A 66 -4.08 -11.01 -6.96
CA GLU A 66 -5.00 -9.89 -6.82
C GLU A 66 -4.58 -9.01 -5.64
N ALA A 67 -4.35 -9.61 -4.47
CA ALA A 67 -3.88 -8.87 -3.30
C ALA A 67 -2.53 -8.19 -3.54
N ARG A 68 -1.59 -8.87 -4.21
CA ARG A 68 -0.31 -8.25 -4.59
C ARG A 68 -0.48 -7.08 -5.54
N THR A 69 -1.37 -7.20 -6.52
CA THR A 69 -1.66 -6.13 -7.47
C THR A 69 -2.24 -4.91 -6.76
N GLN A 70 -3.22 -5.10 -5.87
CA GLN A 70 -3.85 -4.00 -5.14
C GLN A 70 -2.86 -3.29 -4.22
N VAL A 71 -2.02 -4.04 -3.47
CA VAL A 71 -0.97 -3.44 -2.63
C VAL A 71 0.04 -2.66 -3.47
N GLN A 72 0.43 -3.18 -4.63
CA GLN A 72 1.37 -2.50 -5.50
C GLN A 72 0.78 -1.22 -6.13
N TRP A 73 -0.51 -1.24 -6.47
CA TRP A 73 -1.22 -0.06 -6.96
C TRP A 73 -1.32 1.01 -5.87
N ALA A 74 -1.64 0.62 -4.64
CA ALA A 74 -1.65 1.52 -3.48
C ALA A 74 -0.26 2.16 -3.26
N SER A 75 0.82 1.39 -3.46
CA SER A 75 2.19 1.90 -3.38
C SER A 75 2.61 2.81 -4.53
N SER A 76 1.94 2.74 -5.69
CA SER A 76 2.27 3.57 -6.86
C SER A 76 1.50 4.89 -6.89
N GLY A 77 0.47 5.03 -6.05
CA GLY A 77 -0.38 6.22 -5.95
C GLY A 77 0.04 7.22 -4.87
N ASN A 78 1.16 6.97 -4.18
CA ASN A 78 1.83 7.92 -3.28
C ASN A 78 2.85 8.77 -4.05
#